data_AF-A0AAV1KBF0-F1
#
_entry.id   AF-A0AAV1KBF0-F1
#
_cell.length_a   1.000
_cell.length_b   1.000
_cell.length_c   1.000
_cell.angle_alpha   90.00
_cell.angle_beta   90.00
_cell.angle_gamma   90.00
#
_symmetry.space_group_name_H-M   'P 1'
#
loop_
_entity.id
_entity.type
_entity.pdbx_description
1 polymer ?
#
loop_
_entity_poly.entity_id
_entity_poly.type
_entity_poly.pdbx_seq_one_letter_code
_entity_poly.pdbx_strand_id
1 'polypeptide(L)'
;MWDQWRAPTDKEFPGTAYAARPNGWMETEIFTNYFKKTLIPAFGSERPMLVLYDGHATHFSVDLVETGMANDITILKIPAHTSHRLQPWDVSVFKSFKAYWAEIA
;
A
#
# COMPACT_ATOMS: atom_id res chain seq x y z
N MET A 1 18.11 4.27 4.11
CA MET A 1 16.64 4.28 3.92
C MET A 1 16.16 5.69 4.19
N TRP A 2 15.16 6.22 3.49
CA TRP A 2 14.74 7.61 3.72
C TRP A 2 14.11 7.77 5.11
N ASP A 3 14.60 8.75 5.87
CA ASP A 3 14.05 9.14 7.16
C ASP A 3 12.75 9.94 7.01
N GLN A 4 12.55 10.56 5.85
CA GLN A 4 11.32 11.27 5.48
C GLN A 4 10.50 10.44 4.47
N TRP A 5 9.28 10.10 4.88
CA TRP A 5 8.29 9.33 4.10
C TRP A 5 7.28 10.21 3.38
N ARG A 6 7.40 11.53 3.56
CA ARG A 6 6.68 12.56 2.82
C ARG A 6 7.70 13.32 2.03
N ALA A 7 7.30 13.80 0.88
CA ALA A 7 8.25 14.51 0.06
C ALA A 7 8.71 15.82 0.72
N PRO A 8 9.88 16.32 0.33
CA PRO A 8 10.42 17.56 0.84
C PRO A 8 9.88 18.81 0.11
N THR A 9 9.06 18.68 -0.95
CA THR A 9 8.67 19.83 -1.79
C THR A 9 7.19 20.18 -1.70
N ASP A 10 6.86 21.47 -1.77
CA ASP A 10 5.48 21.96 -1.85
C ASP A 10 4.82 21.72 -3.23
N LYS A 11 5.44 20.89 -4.08
CA LYS A 11 4.98 20.63 -5.45
C LYS A 11 4.09 19.41 -5.57
N GLU A 12 4.06 18.51 -4.58
CA GLU A 12 3.10 17.41 -4.60
C GLU A 12 1.82 17.74 -3.84
N PHE A 13 0.84 16.88 -4.03
CA PHE A 13 -0.43 17.00 -3.35
C PHE A 13 -0.23 16.87 -1.83
N PRO A 14 -0.84 17.72 -1.00
CA PRO A 14 -0.67 17.69 0.45
C PRO A 14 -0.92 16.31 1.05
N GLY A 15 -0.01 15.85 1.91
CA GLY A 15 -0.10 14.55 2.57
C GLY A 15 0.40 13.35 1.74
N THR A 16 0.95 13.58 0.55
CA THR A 16 1.56 12.51 -0.25
C THR A 16 2.73 11.88 0.49
N ALA A 17 2.73 10.54 0.54
CA ALA A 17 3.82 9.75 1.07
C ALA A 17 4.37 8.83 -0.02
N TYR A 18 5.68 8.85 -0.25
CA TYR A 18 6.34 7.98 -1.23
C TYR A 18 7.75 7.58 -0.78
N ALA A 19 8.19 6.43 -1.26
CA ALA A 19 9.53 5.91 -1.09
C ALA A 19 9.97 5.25 -2.40
N ALA A 20 11.23 5.43 -2.80
CA ALA A 20 11.76 4.82 -4.01
C ALA A 20 13.17 4.27 -3.78
N ARG A 21 13.54 3.28 -4.61
CA ARG A 21 14.89 2.71 -4.67
C ARG A 21 15.52 3.07 -6.01
N PRO A 22 16.86 3.16 -6.08
CA PRO A 22 17.55 3.40 -7.35
C PRO A 22 17.22 2.36 -8.43
N ASN A 23 16.91 1.12 -8.05
CA ASN A 23 16.53 0.05 -8.96
C ASN A 23 15.04 0.10 -9.39
N GLY A 24 14.24 1.00 -8.83
CA GLY A 24 12.80 1.15 -9.12
C GLY A 24 11.90 0.05 -8.54
N TRP A 25 12.43 -0.95 -7.83
CA TRP A 25 11.65 -2.07 -7.32
C TRP A 25 11.15 -1.83 -5.90
N MET A 26 9.96 -2.35 -5.62
CA MET A 26 9.43 -2.46 -4.26
C MET A 26 10.23 -3.51 -3.48
N GLU A 27 10.59 -3.22 -2.24
CA GLU A 27 11.28 -4.13 -1.33
C GLU A 27 10.47 -4.29 -0.03
N THR A 28 10.64 -5.42 0.66
CA THR A 28 9.88 -5.72 1.89
C THR A 28 9.99 -4.65 2.96
N GLU A 29 11.19 -4.10 3.13
CA GLU A 29 11.46 -3.05 4.11
C GLU A 29 10.66 -1.76 3.79
N ILE A 30 10.49 -1.44 2.50
CA ILE A 30 9.73 -0.26 2.07
C ILE A 30 8.26 -0.46 2.39
N PHE A 31 7.69 -1.59 2.00
CA PHE A 31 6.29 -1.87 2.26
C PHE A 31 5.98 -1.91 3.76
N THR A 32 6.85 -2.52 4.55
CA THR A 32 6.70 -2.60 6.02
C THR A 32 6.70 -1.21 6.65
N ASN A 33 7.61 -0.32 6.22
CA ASN A 33 7.62 1.05 6.70
C ASN A 33 6.40 1.86 6.22
N TYR A 34 5.96 1.67 4.97
CA TYR A 34 4.76 2.30 4.45
C TYR A 34 3.52 1.92 5.25
N PHE A 35 3.39 0.63 5.59
CA PHE A 35 2.31 0.13 6.44
C PHE A 35 2.29 0.81 7.81
N LYS A 36 3.45 0.89 8.46
CA LYS A 36 3.62 1.51 9.79
C LYS A 36 3.41 3.02 9.80
N LYS A 37 4.03 3.73 8.86
CA LYS A 37 4.19 5.19 8.89
C LYS A 37 3.12 5.92 8.09
N THR A 38 2.44 5.23 7.18
CA THR A 38 1.44 5.84 6.30
C THR A 38 0.08 5.18 6.43
N LEU A 39 -0.01 3.86 6.25
CA LEU A 39 -1.31 3.19 6.24
C LEU A 39 -1.99 3.20 7.61
N ILE A 40 -1.31 2.73 8.66
CA ILE A 40 -1.90 2.70 10.02
C ILE A 40 -2.37 4.10 10.48
N PRO A 41 -1.58 5.18 10.34
CA PRO A 41 -2.04 6.52 10.70
C PRO A 41 -3.16 7.07 9.81
N ALA A 42 -3.29 6.59 8.58
CA ALA A 42 -4.36 6.99 7.65
C ALA A 42 -5.66 6.20 7.86
N PHE A 43 -5.60 5.05 8.52
CA PHE A 43 -6.78 4.29 8.88
C PHE A 43 -7.60 5.01 9.96
N GLY A 44 -8.91 4.76 9.97
CA GLY A 44 -9.81 5.20 11.04
C GLY A 44 -9.47 4.53 12.38
N SER A 45 -10.13 4.96 13.44
CA SER A 45 -9.97 4.37 14.78
C SER A 45 -10.80 3.10 15.01
N GLU A 46 -11.68 2.72 14.08
CA GLU A 46 -12.55 1.55 14.22
C GLU A 46 -11.77 0.24 14.21
N ARG A 47 -12.11 -0.67 15.13
CA ARG A 47 -11.48 -1.99 15.29
C ARG A 47 -12.51 -3.07 15.66
N PRO A 48 -12.30 -4.36 15.31
CA PRO A 48 -11.16 -4.89 14.56
C PRO A 48 -11.20 -4.48 13.08
N MET A 49 -10.04 -4.42 12.44
CA MET A 49 -9.92 -4.00 11.04
C MET A 49 -9.40 -5.14 10.16
N LEU A 50 -9.98 -5.29 8.97
CA LEU A 50 -9.49 -6.23 7.95
C LEU A 50 -8.83 -5.45 6.81
N VAL A 51 -7.57 -5.73 6.54
CA VAL A 51 -6.82 -5.18 5.41
C VAL A 51 -6.62 -6.27 4.36
N LEU A 52 -6.99 -5.99 3.11
CA LEU A 52 -6.84 -6.90 1.98
C LEU A 52 -5.82 -6.34 0.98
N TYR A 53 -4.85 -7.16 0.56
CA TYR A 53 -3.93 -6.82 -0.51
C TYR A 53 -3.37 -8.05 -1.23
N ASP A 54 -2.65 -7.83 -2.33
CA ASP A 54 -2.08 -8.89 -3.15
C ASP A 54 -0.94 -9.63 -2.42
N GLY A 55 -0.83 -10.93 -2.67
CA GLY A 55 0.10 -11.78 -1.94
C GLY A 55 1.57 -11.68 -2.33
N HIS A 56 2.03 -10.64 -3.04
CA HIS A 56 3.42 -10.53 -3.50
C HIS A 56 4.43 -10.70 -2.36
N ALA A 57 5.58 -11.32 -2.64
CA ALA A 57 6.54 -11.72 -1.61
C ALA A 57 7.08 -10.53 -0.79
N THR A 58 7.15 -9.34 -1.40
CA THR A 58 7.59 -8.12 -0.72
C THR A 58 6.53 -7.50 0.17
N HIS A 59 5.27 -7.92 0.08
CA HIS A 59 4.18 -7.43 0.94
C HIS A 59 4.01 -8.26 2.21
N PHE A 60 5.03 -9.04 2.58
CA PHE A 60 4.97 -9.93 3.73
C PHE A 60 6.27 -9.91 4.51
N SER A 61 6.16 -9.69 5.81
CA SER A 61 7.25 -9.86 6.79
C SER A 61 6.65 -10.21 8.15
N VAL A 62 7.45 -10.80 9.03
CA VAL A 62 7.04 -11.08 10.41
C VAL A 62 6.69 -9.77 11.12
N ASP A 63 7.54 -8.76 10.98
CA ASP A 63 7.36 -7.43 11.55
C ASP A 63 6.04 -6.76 11.12
N LEU A 64 5.65 -6.92 9.85
CA LEU A 64 4.37 -6.43 9.34
C LEU A 64 3.18 -7.12 10.03
N VAL A 65 3.24 -8.44 10.20
CA VAL A 65 2.17 -9.23 10.85
C VAL A 65 2.06 -8.87 12.32
N GLU A 66 3.19 -8.81 13.03
CA GLU A 66 3.24 -8.41 14.45
C GLU A 66 2.69 -7.00 14.65
N THR A 67 3.05 -6.07 13.77
CA THR A 67 2.51 -4.70 13.78
C THR A 67 1.00 -4.69 13.57
N GLY A 68 0.49 -5.48 12.61
CA GLY A 68 -0.95 -5.60 12.37
C GLY A 68 -1.68 -6.12 13.61
N MET A 69 -1.19 -7.22 14.19
CA MET A 69 -1.75 -7.81 15.40
C MET A 69 -1.76 -6.83 16.58
N ALA A 70 -0.68 -6.08 16.78
CA ALA A 70 -0.59 -5.07 17.85
C ALA A 70 -1.58 -3.91 17.68
N ASN A 71 -2.10 -3.69 16.47
CA ASN A 71 -3.06 -2.64 16.15
C ASN A 71 -4.49 -3.15 15.91
N ASP A 72 -4.79 -4.42 16.25
CA ASP A 72 -6.06 -5.10 15.98
C ASP A 72 -6.47 -5.06 14.48
N ILE A 73 -5.44 -5.25 13.63
CA ILE A 73 -5.56 -5.34 12.18
C ILE A 73 -5.25 -6.76 11.74
N THR A 74 -6.24 -7.42 11.14
CA THR A 74 -6.07 -8.68 10.43
C THR A 74 -5.69 -8.42 8.99
N ILE A 75 -4.63 -9.09 8.54
CA ILE A 75 -4.16 -9.02 7.16
C ILE A 75 -4.66 -10.25 6.41
N LEU A 76 -5.36 -10.04 5.29
CA LEU A 76 -5.78 -11.09 4.37
C LEU A 76 -5.11 -10.91 3.02
N LYS A 77 -4.24 -11.87 2.67
CA LYS A 77 -3.66 -11.97 1.33
C LYS A 77 -4.65 -12.59 0.36
N ILE A 78 -4.86 -11.92 -0.76
CA ILE A 78 -5.67 -12.44 -1.87
C ILE A 78 -4.94 -13.62 -2.53
N PRO A 79 -5.64 -14.71 -2.93
CA PRO A 79 -5.03 -15.82 -3.63
C PRO A 79 -4.24 -15.39 -4.88
N ALA A 80 -3.12 -16.06 -5.13
CA ALA A 80 -2.28 -15.77 -6.29
C ALA A 80 -3.09 -15.82 -7.61
N HIS A 81 -2.75 -14.95 -8.55
CA HIS A 81 -3.37 -14.85 -9.89
C HIS A 81 -4.88 -14.53 -9.89
N THR A 82 -5.44 -14.02 -8.78
CA THR A 82 -6.86 -13.66 -8.70
C THR A 82 -7.13 -12.16 -8.62
N SER A 83 -6.11 -11.29 -8.73
CA SER A 83 -6.28 -9.82 -8.67
C SER A 83 -7.36 -9.30 -9.62
N HIS A 84 -7.38 -9.79 -10.87
CA HIS A 84 -8.39 -9.46 -11.88
C HIS A 84 -9.85 -9.81 -11.50
N ARG A 85 -10.07 -10.53 -10.39
CA ARG A 85 -11.40 -10.87 -9.86
C ARG A 85 -11.63 -10.33 -8.46
N LEU A 86 -10.62 -10.47 -7.59
CA LEU A 86 -10.77 -10.29 -6.15
C LEU A 86 -10.16 -8.97 -5.64
N GLN A 87 -9.29 -8.30 -6.40
CA GLN A 87 -8.67 -7.05 -5.98
C GLN A 87 -9.57 -5.88 -6.43
N PRO A 88 -10.38 -5.28 -5.52
CA PRO A 88 -11.40 -4.32 -5.90
C PRO A 88 -10.80 -3.11 -6.61
N TRP A 89 -9.60 -2.72 -6.18
CA TRP A 89 -8.89 -1.57 -6.73
C TRP A 89 -8.50 -1.76 -8.20
N ASP A 90 -8.06 -2.96 -8.59
CA ASP A 90 -7.72 -3.27 -9.98
C ASP A 90 -8.95 -3.29 -10.88
N VAL A 91 -10.04 -3.91 -10.41
CA VAL A 91 -11.24 -4.13 -11.23
C VAL A 91 -12.14 -2.89 -11.35
N SER A 92 -12.05 -1.96 -10.40
CA SER A 92 -12.88 -0.75 -10.35
C SER A 92 -12.06 0.52 -10.61
N VAL A 93 -11.39 1.05 -9.58
CA VAL A 93 -10.71 2.36 -9.60
C VAL A 93 -9.66 2.42 -10.70
N PHE A 94 -8.73 1.46 -10.74
CA PHE A 94 -7.65 1.45 -11.71
C PHE A 94 -8.10 1.15 -13.13
N LYS A 95 -9.17 0.39 -13.30
CA LYS A 95 -9.78 0.18 -14.62
C LYS A 95 -10.25 1.51 -15.21
N SER A 96 -11.07 2.26 -14.47
CA SER A 96 -11.58 3.56 -14.91
C SER A 96 -10.46 4.58 -15.08
N PHE A 97 -9.51 4.61 -14.15
CA PHE A 97 -8.35 5.51 -14.22
C PHE A 97 -7.52 5.27 -15.48
N LYS A 98 -7.18 4.01 -15.80
CA LYS A 98 -6.42 3.66 -17.01
C LYS A 98 -7.15 4.02 -18.30
N ALA A 99 -8.47 3.85 -18.33
CA ALA A 99 -9.29 4.22 -19.48
C ALA A 99 -9.19 5.72 -19.77
N TYR A 100 -9.39 6.55 -18.73
CA TYR A 100 -9.28 8.01 -18.89
C TYR A 100 -7.85 8.45 -19.20
N TRP A 101 -6.85 7.85 -18.56
CA TRP A 101 -5.43 8.15 -18.83
C TRP A 101 -5.07 7.92 -20.30
N ALA A 102 -5.60 6.86 -20.91
CA ALA A 102 -5.37 6.55 -22.33
C ALA A 102 -6.02 7.55 -23.31
N GLU A 103 -6.99 8.36 -22.86
CA GLU A 103 -7.60 9.42 -23.68
C GLU A 103 -6.77 10.71 -23.69
N ILE A 104 -5.94 10.92 -22.65
CA ILE A 104 -5.16 12.15 -22.45
C ILE A 104 -3.65 11.99 -22.65
N ALA A 105 -3.17 10.76 -22.79
CA ALA A 105 -1.76 10.41 -23.02
C ALA A 105 -1.47 10.30 -24.52
#